data_AF-A0A6P0WDK2-F1
#
_entry.id   AF-A0A6P0WDK2-F1
#
_cell.length_a   1.000
_cell.length_b   1.000
_cell.length_c   1.000
_cell.angle_alpha   90.00
_cell.angle_beta   90.00
_cell.angle_gamma   90.00
#
_symmetry.space_group_name_H-M   'P 1'
#
loop_
_entity.id
_entity.type
_entity.pdbx_description
1 polymer ?
#
loop_
_entity_poly.entity_id
_entity_poly.type
_entity_poly.pdbx_seq_one_letter_code
_entity_poly.pdbx_strand_id
1 'polypeptide(L)' 'MNEERLQAYRKLIDQLLAESNDQEVSHILNSYRDLVDTGLQQTMLAVAENLRIQGDLN' A
#
# COMPACT_ATOMS: atom_id res chain seq x y z
N MET A 1 16.90 -0.33 -0.77
CA MET A 1 15.59 -0.73 -0.19
C MET A 1 15.51 -2.24 -0.31
N ASN A 2 15.25 -2.97 0.78
CA ASN A 2 15.29 -4.44 0.74
C ASN A 2 14.06 -4.97 -0.03
N GLU A 3 14.25 -5.94 -0.93
CA GLU A 3 13.16 -6.47 -1.79
C GLU A 3 12.00 -7.04 -0.96
N GLU A 4 12.31 -7.68 0.16
CA GLU A 4 11.31 -8.19 1.13
C GLU A 4 10.44 -7.06 1.69
N ARG A 5 11.05 -5.91 1.98
CA ARG A 5 10.34 -4.74 2.53
C ARG A 5 9.43 -4.12 1.49
N LEU A 6 9.91 -4.05 0.24
CA LEU A 6 9.11 -3.57 -0.89
C LEU A 6 7.89 -4.47 -1.16
N GLN A 7 8.07 -5.79 -1.12
CA GLN A 7 6.96 -6.74 -1.25
C GLN A 7 5.96 -6.61 -0.11
N ALA A 8 6.44 -6.38 1.12
CA ALA A 8 5.58 -6.18 2.27
C ALA A 8 4.72 -4.91 2.15
N TYR A 9 5.30 -3.80 1.65
CA TYR A 9 4.52 -2.60 1.34
C TYR A 9 3.47 -2.84 0.27
N ARG A 10 3.81 -3.53 -0.82
CA ARG A 10 2.84 -3.85 -1.87
C ARG A 10 1.66 -4.66 -1.33
N LYS A 11 1.94 -5.71 -0.55
CA LYS A 11 0.87 -6.51 0.08
C LYS A 11 -0.03 -5.68 0.98
N LEU A 12 0.55 -4.79 1.79
CA LEU A 12 -0.20 -3.89 2.65
C LEU A 12 -1.10 -2.96 1.80
N ILE A 13 -0.56 -2.36 0.74
CA ILE A 13 -1.31 -1.46 -0.14
C ILE A 13 -2.46 -2.21 -0.84
N ASP A 14 -2.20 -3.42 -1.35
CA ASP A 14 -3.24 -4.23 -2.01
C ASP A 14 -4.37 -4.59 -1.04
N GLN A 15 -4.05 -4.92 0.22
CA GLN A 15 -5.06 -5.17 1.25
C GLN A 15 -5.86 -3.91 1.59
N LEU A 16 -5.21 -2.76 1.71
CA LEU A 16 -5.89 -1.49 1.97
C LEU A 16 -6.80 -1.06 0.81
N LEU A 17 -6.43 -1.37 -0.43
CA LEU A 17 -7.26 -1.07 -1.61
C LEU A 17 -8.44 -2.04 -1.76
N ALA A 18 -8.29 -3.28 -1.31
CA ALA A 18 -9.35 -4.29 -1.34
C ALA A 18 -10.39 -4.09 -0.23
N GLU A 19 -10.00 -3.49 0.89
CA GLU A 19 -10.85 -3.41 2.07
C GLU A 19 -11.58 -2.06 2.17
N SER A 20 -12.89 -2.10 2.33
CA SER A 20 -13.74 -0.88 2.40
C SER A 20 -14.18 -0.53 3.82
N ASN A 21 -13.84 -1.36 4.81
CA ASN A 21 -14.25 -1.21 6.19
C ASN A 21 -13.15 -0.57 7.04
N ASP A 22 -13.44 0.60 7.61
CA ASP A 22 -12.51 1.37 8.45
C ASP A 22 -11.96 0.60 9.66
N GLN A 23 -12.75 -0.33 10.23
CA GLN A 23 -12.30 -1.16 11.36
C GLN A 23 -11.25 -2.17 10.91
N GLU A 24 -11.42 -2.79 9.75
CA GLU A 24 -10.43 -3.72 9.20
C GLU A 24 -9.20 -3.00 8.67
N VAL A 25 -9.38 -1.84 8.03
CA VAL A 25 -8.26 -0.97 7.66
C VAL A 25 -7.41 -0.65 8.89
N SER A 26 -8.03 -0.30 10.01
CA SER A 26 -7.33 -0.04 11.27
C SER A 26 -6.60 -1.28 11.81
N HIS A 27 -7.20 -2.47 11.68
CA HIS A 27 -6.58 -3.73 12.11
C HIS A 27 -5.39 -4.12 11.24
N ILE A 28 -5.50 -3.95 9.93
CA ILE A 28 -4.43 -4.16 8.94
C ILE A 28 -3.27 -3.20 9.24
N LEU A 29 -3.53 -1.90 9.40
CA LEU A 29 -2.50 -0.91 9.70
C LEU A 29 -1.77 -1.21 11.03
N ASN A 30 -2.49 -1.71 12.03
CA ASN A 30 -1.87 -2.12 13.29
C ASN A 30 -1.02 -3.40 13.15
N SER A 31 -1.46 -4.36 12.33
CA SER A 31 -0.73 -5.60 12.06
C SER A 31 0.57 -5.37 11.30
N TYR A 32 0.64 -4.30 10.52
CA TYR A 32 1.81 -3.87 9.76
C TYR A 32 2.44 -2.59 10.32
N ARG A 33 2.32 -2.31 11.62
CA ARG A 33 2.77 -1.05 12.24
C ARG A 33 4.24 -0.72 11.93
N ASP A 34 5.12 -1.71 11.88
CA ASP A 34 6.54 -1.54 11.55
C ASP A 34 6.81 -1.10 10.10
N LEU A 35 5.80 -1.27 9.24
CA LEU A 35 5.80 -0.82 7.85
C LEU A 35 5.08 0.52 7.67
N VAL A 36 4.43 1.08 8.69
CA VAL A 36 3.80 2.41 8.60
C VAL A 36 4.88 3.48 8.77
N ASP A 37 5.69 3.66 7.74
CA ASP A 37 6.79 4.61 7.68
C ASP A 37 6.79 5.42 6.37
N THR A 38 7.79 6.28 6.20
CA THR A 38 7.96 7.08 4.98
C THR A 38 8.17 6.21 3.72
N GLY A 39 8.65 4.97 3.86
CA GLY A 39 8.80 4.03 2.74
C GLY A 39 7.46 3.52 2.22
N LEU A 40 6.49 3.29 3.11
CA LEU A 40 5.12 2.97 2.71
C LEU A 40 4.50 4.13 1.93
N GLN A 41 4.60 5.37 2.44
CA GLN A 41 4.06 6.54 1.76
C GLN A 41 4.61 6.69 0.34
N GLN A 42 5.93 6.52 0.16
CA GLN A 42 6.56 6.57 -1.15
C GLN A 42 6.05 5.46 -2.09
N THR A 43 5.86 4.25 -1.55
CA THR A 43 5.34 3.12 -2.33
C THR A 43 3.88 3.34 -2.74
N MET A 44 3.04 3.89 -1.86
CA MET A 44 1.66 4.27 -2.18
C MET A 44 1.59 5.30 -3.31
N LEU A 45 2.45 6.32 -3.28
CA LEU A 45 2.52 7.31 -4.36
C LEU A 45 2.92 6.67 -5.69
N ALA A 46 3.90 5.76 -5.68
CA ALA A 46 4.31 5.04 -6.88
C ALA A 46 3.19 4.14 -7.44
N VAL A 47 2.44 3.46 -6.57
CA VAL A 47 1.28 2.65 -6.96
C VAL A 47 0.16 3.52 -7.53
N ALA A 48 -0.16 4.65 -6.88
CA ALA A 48 -1.17 5.58 -7.36
C ALA A 48 -0.82 6.16 -8.75
N GLU A 49 0.44 6.53 -8.96
CA GLU A 49 0.90 7.02 -10.27
C GLU A 49 0.82 5.92 -11.34
N ASN A 50 1.15 4.67 -10.98
CA ASN A 50 1.02 3.55 -11.91
C ASN A 50 -0.44 3.29 -12.29
N LEU A 51 -1.35 3.30 -11.32
CA LEU A 51 -2.79 3.17 -11.56
C LEU A 51 -3.34 4.32 -12.39
N ARG A 52 -2.89 5.56 -12.15
CA ARG A 52 -3.25 6.73 -12.95
C ARG A 52 -2.82 6.55 -14.41
N ILE A 53 -1.56 6.17 -14.65
CA ILE A 53 -1.04 5.91 -16.00
C ILE A 53 -1.83 4.78 -16.68
N GLN A 54 -2.12 3.68 -15.97
CA GLN A 54 -2.92 2.58 -16.53
C GLN A 54 -4.36 2.98 -16.83
N GLY A 55 -4.98 3.80 -15.95
CA GLY A 55 -6.31 4.35 -16.16
C GLY A 55 -6.38 5.33 -17.33
N ASP A 56 -5.34 6.13 -17.54
CA ASP A 56 -5.23 7.06 -18.68
C ASP A 56 -4.92 6.34 -20.02
N LEU A 57 -4.43 5.10 -19.96
CA LEU A 57 -4.15 4.26 -21.12
C LEU A 57 -5.35 3.37 -21.53
N ASN A 58 -6.44 3.37 -20.75
CA ASN A 58 -7.69 2.65 -21.05
C ASN A 58 -8.72 3.58 -21.71
#